data_AF-A0A564UUP1-F1
#
_entry.id   AF-A0A564UUP1-F1
#
_cell.length_a   1.000
_cell.length_b   1.000
_cell.length_c   1.000
_cell.angle_alpha   90.00
_cell.angle_beta   90.00
_cell.angle_gamma   90.00
#
_symmetry.space_group_name_H-M   'P 1'
#
loop_
_entity.id
_entity.type
_entity.pdbx_description
1 polymer ?
#
loop_
_entity_poly.entity_id
_entity_poly.type
_entity_poly.pdbx_seq_one_letter_code
_entity_poly.pdbx_strand_id
1 'polypeptide(L)' 'MEEDIIPIDGLIAFAESDAGAKVFGGPEKAKGVAEHGREIKAAGAKYCDCPACAAVEAILSKKEELLG' A
#
# COMPACT_ATOMS: atom_id res chain seq x y z
N MET A 1 -8.58 -10.14 6.46
CA MET A 1 -8.53 -8.69 6.75
C MET A 1 -7.11 -8.19 6.95
N GLU A 2 -6.34 -8.71 7.93
CA GLU A 2 -4.90 -8.34 8.05
C GLU A 2 -4.05 -8.80 6.85
N GLU A 3 -4.49 -9.86 6.15
CA GLU A 3 -3.87 -10.33 4.90
C GLU A 3 -4.34 -9.53 3.66
N ASP A 4 -5.37 -8.69 3.81
CA ASP A 4 -5.96 -7.91 2.71
C ASP A 4 -5.45 -6.46 2.67
N ILE A 5 -4.46 -6.13 3.50
CA ILE A 5 -3.79 -4.82 3.51
C ILE A 5 -2.35 -4.98 3.03
N ILE A 6 -1.94 -4.09 2.14
CA ILE A 6 -0.61 -4.15 1.52
C ILE A 6 0.37 -3.32 2.36
N PRO A 7 1.42 -3.93 2.95
CA PRO A 7 2.49 -3.17 3.61
C PRO A 7 3.16 -2.24 2.61
N ILE A 8 3.55 -1.05 3.08
CA ILE A 8 4.10 -0.01 2.20
C ILE A 8 5.37 -0.49 1.47
N ASP A 9 6.20 -1.27 2.14
CA ASP A 9 7.41 -1.86 1.54
C ASP A 9 7.08 -2.93 0.49
N GLY A 10 6.01 -3.69 0.70
CA GLY A 10 5.50 -4.65 -0.28
C GLY A 10 5.01 -3.94 -1.54
N LEU A 11 4.30 -2.81 -1.39
CA LEU A 11 3.86 -1.99 -2.53
C LEU A 11 5.05 -1.47 -3.33
N ILE A 12 6.02 -0.85 -2.67
CA ILE A 12 7.20 -0.27 -3.33
C ILE A 12 7.96 -1.37 -4.09
N ALA A 13 8.26 -2.49 -3.43
CA ALA A 13 8.99 -3.59 -4.06
C ALA A 13 8.21 -4.18 -5.24
N PHE A 14 6.89 -4.31 -5.13
CA PHE A 14 6.05 -4.78 -6.22
C PHE A 14 6.05 -3.80 -7.40
N ALA A 15 5.90 -2.50 -7.14
CA ALA A 15 5.91 -1.46 -8.16
C ALA A 15 7.25 -1.36 -8.90
N GLU A 16 8.37 -1.69 -8.26
CA GLU A 16 9.69 -1.77 -8.89
C GLU A 16 9.93 -3.05 -9.71
N SER A 17 9.02 -4.02 -9.65
CA SER A 17 9.14 -5.28 -10.38
C SER A 17 8.55 -5.23 -11.79
N ASP A 18 9.00 -6.14 -12.66
CA ASP A 18 8.42 -6.35 -13.99
C ASP A 18 6.92 -6.67 -13.94
N ALA A 19 6.46 -7.35 -12.88
CA ALA A 19 5.04 -7.63 -12.66
C ALA A 19 4.26 -6.35 -12.32
N GLY A 20 4.84 -5.49 -11.48
CA GLY A 20 4.27 -4.17 -11.14
C GLY A 20 4.12 -3.30 -12.38
N ALA A 21 5.13 -3.27 -13.26
CA ALA A 21 5.05 -2.55 -14.53
C ALA A 21 3.87 -3.01 -15.39
N LYS A 22 3.54 -4.32 -15.41
CA LYS A 22 2.38 -4.84 -16.14
C LYS A 22 1.05 -4.43 -15.49
N VAL A 23 0.98 -4.45 -14.16
CA VAL A 23 -0.24 -4.13 -13.41
C VAL A 23 -0.55 -2.63 -13.43
N PHE A 24 0.46 -1.78 -13.25
CA PHE A 24 0.28 -0.32 -13.17
C PHE A 24 0.25 0.37 -14.54
N GLY A 25 0.34 -0.38 -15.64
CA GLY A 25 0.18 0.14 -17.00
C GLY A 25 1.44 0.77 -17.59
N GLY A 26 2.59 0.18 -17.28
CA GLY A 26 3.91 0.50 -17.83
C GLY A 26 4.95 0.86 -16.76
N PRO A 27 6.25 0.84 -17.11
CA PRO A 27 7.34 1.13 -16.18
C PRO A 27 7.27 2.55 -15.60
N GLU A 28 6.87 3.55 -16.40
CA GLU A 28 6.73 4.94 -15.94
C GLU A 28 5.68 5.08 -14.85
N LYS A 29 4.50 4.47 -15.04
CA LYS A 29 3.42 4.50 -14.04
C LYS A 29 3.81 3.74 -12.79
N ALA A 30 4.45 2.58 -12.93
CA ALA A 30 4.90 1.79 -11.80
C ALA A 30 5.99 2.51 -11.00
N LYS A 31 6.91 3.22 -11.67
CA LYS A 31 7.88 4.08 -11.02
C LYS A 31 7.21 5.19 -10.20
N GLY A 32 6.18 5.85 -10.76
CA GLY A 32 5.40 6.85 -10.02
C GLY A 32 4.71 6.28 -8.78
N VAL A 33 4.21 5.03 -8.84
CA VAL A 33 3.66 4.34 -7.66
C VAL A 33 4.74 4.05 -6.61
N ALA A 34 5.93 3.63 -7.02
CA ALA A 34 7.04 3.41 -6.10
C ALA A 34 7.54 4.71 -5.46
N GLU A 35 7.58 5.81 -6.21
CA GLU A 35 7.90 7.16 -5.71
C GLU A 35 6.87 7.63 -4.68
N HIS A 36 5.58 7.57 -5.01
CA HIS A 36 4.49 7.86 -4.07
C HIS A 36 4.58 7.01 -2.80
N GLY A 37 4.84 5.70 -2.96
CA GLY A 37 5.00 4.77 -1.84
C GLY A 37 6.14 5.18 -0.89
N ARG A 38 7.27 5.64 -1.45
CA ARG A 38 8.39 6.18 -0.65
C ARG A 38 8.03 7.47 0.07
N GLU A 39 7.31 8.37 -0.58
CA GLU A 39 6.87 9.64 0.02
C GLU A 39 5.98 9.42 1.24
N ILE A 40 4.95 8.58 1.11
CA ILE A 40 4.05 8.29 2.23
C ILE A 40 4.72 7.44 3.31
N LYS A 41 5.66 6.55 2.94
CA LYS A 41 6.51 5.84 3.91
C LYS A 41 7.33 6.83 4.75
N ALA A 42 7.94 7.83 4.11
CA ALA A 42 8.69 8.87 4.81
C ALA A 42 7.79 9.73 5.72
N ALA A 43 6.52 9.89 5.37
CA ALA A 43 5.50 10.50 6.22
C ALA A 43 4.99 9.58 7.36
N GLY A 44 5.48 8.35 7.45
CA GLY A 44 5.15 7.39 8.52
C GLY A 44 4.05 6.38 8.20
N ALA A 45 3.58 6.32 6.95
CA ALA A 45 2.60 5.32 6.53
C ALA A 45 3.18 3.91 6.65
N LYS A 46 2.39 2.99 7.22
CA LYS A 46 2.74 1.56 7.34
C LYS A 46 2.22 0.74 6.16
N TYR A 47 1.17 1.21 5.51
CA TYR A 47 0.44 0.51 4.46
C TYR A 47 0.27 1.40 3.23
N CYS A 48 -0.08 0.78 2.09
CA CYS A 48 -0.55 1.48 0.91
C CYS A 48 -1.76 2.36 1.26
N ASP A 49 -1.83 3.55 0.67
CA ASP A 49 -2.90 4.53 0.92
C ASP A 49 -4.03 4.47 -0.12
N CYS A 50 -4.06 3.45 -0.98
CA CYS A 50 -5.16 3.28 -1.91
C CYS A 50 -6.49 3.09 -1.16
N PRO A 51 -7.64 3.42 -1.76
CA PRO A 51 -8.94 3.38 -1.06
C PRO A 51 -9.24 2.03 -0.38
N ALA A 52 -8.78 0.92 -0.95
CA ALA A 52 -8.95 -0.41 -0.36
C ALA A 52 -8.10 -0.58 0.92
N CYS A 53 -6.81 -0.27 0.85
CA CYS A 53 -5.91 -0.42 2.01
C CYS A 53 -6.27 0.57 3.13
N ALA A 54 -6.63 1.81 2.78
CA ALA A 54 -7.08 2.81 3.75
C ALA A 54 -8.37 2.38 4.48
N ALA A 55 -9.32 1.75 3.77
CA ALA A 55 -10.53 1.21 4.40
C ALA A 55 -10.20 0.07 5.38
N VAL A 56 -9.29 -0.84 5.01
CA VAL A 56 -8.85 -1.91 5.90
C VAL A 56 -8.08 -1.36 7.10
N GLU A 57 -7.18 -0.39 6.90
CA GLU A 57 -6.43 0.27 8.00
C GLU A 57 -7.38 0.92 9.00
N ALA A 58 -8.40 1.64 8.52
CA ALA A 58 -9.41 2.25 9.38
C ALA A 58 -10.18 1.21 10.21
N ILE A 59 -10.51 0.05 9.62
CA ILE A 59 -11.16 -1.04 10.36
C ILE A 59 -10.20 -1.66 11.38
N LEU A 60 -8.94 -1.94 10.99
CA LEU A 60 -7.93 -2.51 11.88
C LEU A 60 -7.61 -1.58 13.06
N SER A 61 -7.60 -0.27 12.85
CA SER A 61 -7.39 0.72 13.93
C SER A 61 -8.47 0.69 15.01
N LYS A 62 -9.66 0.18 14.68
CA LYS A 62 -10.80 0.01 15.60
C LYS A 62 -11.01 -1.44 16.03
N LYS A 63 -10.11 -2.36 15.64
CA LYS A 63 -10.26 -3.80 15.90
C LYS A 63 -10.33 -4.10 17.40
N GLU A 64 -9.60 -3.37 18.23
CA GLU A 64 -9.67 -3.50 19.70
C GLU A 64 -11.03 -3.06 20.26
N GLU A 65 -11.65 -2.01 19.71
CA GLU A 65 -12.98 -1.53 20.13
C GLU A 65 -14.12 -2.43 19.63
N LEU A 66 -13.91 -3.16 18.52
CA LEU A 66 -14.92 -4.01 17.89
C LEU A 66 -14.92 -5.46 18.40
N LEU A 67 -13.81 -5.93 18.98
CA LEU A 67 -13.63 -7.29 19.49
C LEU A 67 -13.38 -7.35 21.00
N GLY A 68 -13.39 -6.21 21.69
CA GLY A 68 -13.23 -6.06 23.14
C GLY A 68 -14.53 -6.17 23.92
#